data_AF-A0A392QBN1-F1
#
_entry.id   AF-A0A392QBN1-F1
#
_cell.length_a   1.000
_cell.length_b   1.000
_cell.length_c   1.000
_cell.angle_alpha   90.00
_cell.angle_beta   90.00
_cell.angle_gamma   90.00
#
_symmetry.space_group_name_H-M   'P 1'
#
loop_
_entity.id
_entity.type
_entity.pdbx_description
1 polymer ?
#
loop_
_entity_poly.entity_id
_entity_poly.type
_entity_poly.pdbx_seq_one_letter_code
_entity_poly.pdbx_strand_id
1 'polypeptide(L)'
;VVQEFVLGVYDPEATAAFNQNLSDISTFKDPRSKDASQRYHAHQYTNGTTCDLTNKPRETEVRFVCSEPRAMISSITEISTCKYALTVHVPTLCKHP
;
A
#
# COMPACT_ATOMS: atom_id res chain seq x y z
N VAL A 1 -16.30 -6.56 -23.32
CA VAL A 1 -15.09 -7.31 -22.92
C VAL A 1 -14.63 -6.70 -21.60
N VAL A 2 -14.54 -7.50 -20.53
CA VAL A 2 -13.99 -7.04 -19.25
C VAL A 2 -12.49 -7.31 -19.30
N GLN A 3 -11.67 -6.28 -19.05
CA GLN A 3 -10.22 -6.46 -18.89
C GLN A 3 -9.91 -6.60 -17.40
N GLU A 4 -9.14 -7.63 -17.07
CA GLU A 4 -8.65 -7.91 -15.74
C GLU A 4 -7.17 -7.55 -15.66
N PHE A 5 -6.75 -6.89 -14.57
CA PHE A 5 -5.36 -6.51 -14.34
C PHE A 5 -4.92 -6.90 -12.93
N VAL A 6 -3.73 -7.46 -12.82
CA VAL A 6 -3.05 -7.71 -11.55
C VAL A 6 -2.21 -6.48 -11.22
N LEU A 7 -2.47 -5.84 -10.08
CA LEU A 7 -1.76 -4.62 -9.65
C LEU A 7 -0.46 -4.91 -8.88
N GLY A 8 -0.12 -6.19 -8.73
CA GLY A 8 1.08 -6.70 -8.10
C GLY A 8 0.82 -8.01 -7.35
N VAL A 9 1.89 -8.68 -6.94
CA VAL A 9 1.94 -9.87 -6.11
C VAL A 9 2.78 -9.54 -4.89
N TYR A 10 2.38 -10.00 -3.71
CA TYR A 10 3.08 -9.70 -2.46
C TYR A 10 4.56 -10.08 -2.55
N ASP A 11 5.42 -9.10 -2.27
CA ASP A 11 6.87 -9.23 -2.34
C ASP A 11 7.46 -9.12 -0.92
N PRO A 12 7.87 -10.25 -0.30
CA PRO A 12 8.34 -10.25 1.07
C PRO A 12 9.68 -9.51 1.24
N GLU A 13 10.56 -9.58 0.25
CA GLU A 13 11.88 -8.95 0.28
C GLU A 13 11.75 -7.43 0.14
N ALA A 14 10.98 -6.97 -0.84
CA ALA A 14 10.69 -5.55 -1.01
C ALA A 14 9.93 -4.98 0.21
N THR A 15 8.99 -5.74 0.77
CA THR A 15 8.26 -5.35 1.98
C THR A 15 9.19 -5.22 3.19
N ALA A 16 10.08 -6.18 3.40
CA ALA A 16 11.05 -6.13 4.50
C ALA A 16 12.01 -4.95 4.33
N ALA A 17 12.56 -4.75 3.13
CA ALA A 17 13.45 -3.64 2.83
C ALA A 17 12.77 -2.28 3.02
N PHE A 18 11.51 -2.14 2.59
CA PHE A 18 10.74 -0.90 2.78
C PHE A 18 10.51 -0.60 4.27
N ASN A 19 10.09 -1.60 5.05
CA ASN A 19 9.80 -1.42 6.47
C ASN A 19 11.06 -1.25 7.33
N GLN A 20 12.23 -1.76 6.91
CA GLN A 20 13.51 -1.47 7.56
C GLN A 20 13.89 0.01 7.44
N ASN A 21 13.61 0.63 6.30
CA ASN A 21 13.89 2.06 6.07
C ASN A 21 12.86 3.00 6.73
N LEU A 22 11.74 2.46 7.22
CA LEU A 22 10.67 3.20 7.89
C LEU A 22 10.80 3.26 9.42
N SER A 23 11.90 2.81 10.01
CA SER A 23 12.07 2.77 11.48
C SER A 23 11.94 4.14 12.17
N ASP A 24 12.05 5.24 11.42
CA ASP A 24 11.82 6.58 11.95
C ASP A 24 10.32 6.93 12.01
N ILE A 25 9.86 7.29 13.23
CA ILE A 25 8.48 7.67 13.57
C ILE A 25 7.89 8.73 12.63
N SER A 26 8.73 9.56 12.00
CA SER A 26 8.35 10.61 11.05
C SER A 26 7.85 10.07 9.70
N THR A 27 8.28 8.89 9.28
CA THR A 27 8.03 8.34 7.93
C THR A 27 6.75 7.49 7.86
N PHE A 28 6.18 7.15 9.03
CA PHE A 28 4.85 6.50 9.14
C PHE A 28 3.69 7.43 8.80
N LYS A 29 3.94 8.73 8.60
CA LYS A 29 2.91 9.65 8.11
C LYS A 29 2.80 9.46 6.60
N ASP A 30 1.62 9.08 6.13
CA ASP A 30 1.32 9.19 4.71
C ASP A 30 1.46 10.68 4.33
N PRO A 31 2.40 11.07 3.45
CA PRO A 31 2.61 12.47 3.06
C PRO A 31 1.35 13.10 2.44
N ARG A 32 0.39 12.27 2.02
CA ARG A 32 -0.87 12.66 1.39
C ARG A 32 -2.05 12.62 2.36
N SER A 33 -1.86 12.10 3.57
CA SER A 33 -2.87 12.17 4.62
C SER A 33 -2.89 13.57 5.22
N LYS A 34 -4.10 14.15 5.34
CA LYS A 34 -4.32 15.38 6.12
C LYS A 34 -4.17 15.12 7.62
N ASP A 35 -4.34 13.87 8.04
CA ASP A 35 -4.14 13.45 9.42
C ASP A 35 -2.69 13.01 9.60
N ALA A 36 -1.89 13.96 10.10
CA ALA A 36 -0.49 13.76 10.42
C ALA A 36 -0.27 12.76 11.59
N SER A 37 -1.32 12.15 12.15
CA SER A 37 -1.24 11.17 13.24
C SER A 37 -1.44 9.71 12.81
N GLN A 38 -1.90 9.44 11.56
CA GLN A 38 -2.14 8.07 11.10
C GLN A 38 -0.84 7.37 10.69
N ARG A 39 -0.31 6.55 11.60
CA ARG A 39 0.72 5.55 11.33
C ARG A 39 0.11 4.41 10.50
N TYR A 40 0.87 3.87 9.54
CA TYR A 40 0.45 2.71 8.75
C TYR A 40 1.54 1.65 8.64
N HIS A 41 1.14 0.39 8.47
CA HIS A 41 2.04 -0.69 8.08
C HIS A 41 1.98 -0.89 6.57
N ALA A 42 3.12 -1.06 5.92
CA ALA A 42 3.19 -1.08 4.46
C ALA A 42 3.61 -2.46 3.94
N HIS A 43 2.90 -2.94 2.93
CA HIS A 43 3.30 -4.07 2.11
C HIS A 43 3.58 -3.61 0.69
N GLN A 44 4.60 -4.18 0.06
CA GLN A 44 4.93 -3.94 -1.33
C GLN A 44 4.44 -5.11 -2.18
N TYR A 45 3.69 -4.79 -3.24
CA TYR A 45 3.21 -5.75 -4.23
C TYR A 45 3.83 -5.40 -5.58
N THR A 46 4.63 -6.30 -6.14
CA THR A 46 5.42 -6.08 -7.36
C THR A 46 5.03 -7.09 -8.44
N ASN A 47 5.63 -7.03 -9.63
CA ASN A 47 5.43 -8.03 -10.69
C ASN A 47 3.96 -8.24 -11.13
N GLY A 48 3.17 -7.16 -11.17
CA GLY A 48 1.80 -7.19 -11.71
C GLY A 48 1.75 -7.30 -13.23
N THR A 49 0.56 -7.21 -13.81
CA THR A 49 0.36 -7.23 -15.26
C THR A 49 1.15 -6.10 -15.92
N THR A 50 1.88 -6.40 -16.99
CA THR A 50 2.66 -5.42 -17.75
C THR A 50 1.80 -4.24 -18.18
N CYS A 51 2.26 -3.04 -17.84
CA CYS A 51 1.67 -1.78 -18.24
C CYS A 51 1.90 -1.53 -19.73
N ASP A 52 0.84 -1.29 -20.47
CA ASP A 52 0.85 -0.93 -21.88
C ASP A 52 1.49 0.44 -22.13
N LEU A 53 1.35 1.38 -21.19
CA LEU A 53 1.91 2.73 -21.31
C LEU A 53 3.40 2.82 -20.97
N THR A 54 3.88 2.04 -20.00
CA THR A 54 5.25 2.15 -19.49
C THR A 54 6.13 0.94 -19.81
N ASN A 55 5.53 -0.17 -20.29
CA ASN A 55 6.16 -1.47 -20.45
C ASN A 55 6.81 -2.04 -19.18
N LYS A 56 6.40 -1.55 -18.01
CA LYS A 56 6.85 -2.06 -16.71
C LYS A 56 5.71 -2.82 -16.01
N PRO A 57 6.01 -3.83 -15.16
CA PRO A 57 4.99 -4.46 -14.33
C PRO A 57 4.29 -3.43 -13.45
N ARG A 58 2.96 -3.56 -13.29
CA ARG A 58 2.21 -2.78 -12.30
C ARG A 58 2.69 -3.12 -10.89
N GLU A 59 2.71 -2.13 -10.02
CA GLU A 59 3.10 -2.28 -8.61
C GLU A 59 2.16 -1.50 -7.69
N THR A 60 1.99 -2.01 -6.46
CA THR A 60 1.09 -1.42 -5.47
C THR A 60 1.75 -1.39 -4.10
N GLU A 61 1.72 -0.22 -3.45
CA GLU A 61 1.95 -0.10 -2.02
C GLU A 61 0.62 -0.25 -1.27
N VAL A 62 0.50 -1.28 -0.44
CA VAL A 62 -0.68 -1.51 0.40
C VAL A 62 -0.42 -0.98 1.79
N ARG A 63 -1.22 0.00 2.22
CA ARG A 63 -1.13 0.73 3.48
C ARG A 63 -2.20 0.23 4.43
N PHE A 64 -1.80 -0.46 5.48
CA PHE A 64 -2.68 -0.90 6.54
C PHE A 64 -2.73 0.13 7.66
N VAL A 65 -3.93 0.65 7.92
CA VAL A 65 -4.18 1.69 8.92
C VAL A 65 -5.12 1.13 9.99
N CYS A 66 -4.82 1.41 11.26
CA CYS A 66 -5.74 1.07 12.36
C CYS A 66 -7.12 1.72 12.15
N SER A 67 -8.18 0.91 12.19
CA SER A 67 -9.58 1.39 12.23
C SER A 67 -10.54 0.26 12.62
N GLU A 68 -11.60 0.60 13.35
CA GLU A 68 -12.63 -0.32 13.88
C GLU A 68 -13.99 -0.08 13.21
N PRO A 69 -14.91 -1.07 13.14
CA PRO A 69 -14.80 -2.41 13.72
C PRO A 69 -14.34 -3.50 12.74
N ARG A 70 -14.32 -3.21 11.43
CA ARG A 70 -14.12 -4.23 10.39
C ARG A 70 -13.04 -3.85 9.39
N ALA A 71 -12.40 -4.86 8.81
CA ALA A 71 -11.45 -4.65 7.73
C ALA A 71 -12.17 -4.15 6.46
N MET A 72 -11.64 -3.11 5.82
CA MET A 72 -12.15 -2.63 4.54
C MET A 72 -11.08 -1.89 3.73
N ILE A 73 -11.18 -1.99 2.41
CA ILE A 73 -10.40 -1.14 1.51
C ILE A 73 -11.10 0.22 1.43
N SER A 74 -10.43 1.30 1.82
CA SER A 74 -10.98 2.66 1.74
C SER A 74 -10.61 3.38 0.45
N SER A 75 -9.43 3.10 -0.11
CA SER A 75 -8.99 3.74 -1.34
C SER A 75 -8.10 2.83 -2.17
N ILE A 76 -8.21 3.01 -3.49
CA ILE A 76 -7.28 2.51 -4.48
C ILE A 76 -7.01 3.69 -5.40
N THR A 77 -5.78 4.17 -5.41
CA THR A 77 -5.40 5.37 -6.17
C THR A 77 -4.19 5.08 -7.02
N GLU A 78 -4.26 5.43 -8.30
CA GLU A 78 -3.09 5.43 -9.18
C GLU A 78 -2.29 6.71 -8.92
N ILE A 79 -1.09 6.54 -8.35
CA ILE A 79 -0.28 7.64 -7.82
C ILE A 79 0.70 8.19 -8.86
N SER A 80 1.02 7.34 -9.83
CA SER A 80 1.69 7.61 -11.08
C SER A 80 1.37 6.45 -12.03
N THR A 81 1.64 6.61 -13.32
CA THR A 81 1.23 5.62 -14.33
C THR A 81 1.63 4.20 -13.96
N CYS A 82 0.64 3.33 -13.79
CA CYS A 82 0.79 1.91 -13.41
C CYS A 82 1.41 1.65 -12.04
N LYS A 83 1.42 2.64 -11.14
CA LYS A 83 1.78 2.52 -9.73
C LYS A 83 0.60 2.91 -8.86
N TYR A 84 0.27 2.06 -7.90
CA TYR A 84 -0.94 2.22 -7.09
C TYR A 84 -0.59 2.36 -5.60
N ALA A 85 -1.44 3.08 -4.88
CA ALA A 85 -1.50 3.05 -3.42
C ALA A 85 -2.89 2.58 -3.01
N LEU A 86 -2.93 1.57 -2.15
CA LEU A 86 -4.17 0.98 -1.66
C LEU A 86 -4.20 1.12 -0.15
N THR A 87 -5.25 1.72 0.40
CA THR A 87 -5.41 1.85 1.86
C THR A 87 -6.41 0.83 2.37
N VAL A 88 -5.99 0.03 3.34
CA VAL A 88 -6.80 -0.94 4.05
C VAL A 88 -6.93 -0.51 5.50
N HIS A 89 -8.15 -0.29 5.95
CA HIS A 89 -8.46 -0.16 7.36
C HIS A 89 -8.56 -1.54 7.98
N VAL A 90 -7.87 -1.77 9.10
CA VAL A 90 -7.90 -3.05 9.83
C VAL A 90 -7.92 -2.83 11.36
N PRO A 91 -8.77 -3.57 12.10
CA PRO A 91 -8.86 -3.42 13.55
C PRO A 91 -7.68 -4.06 14.30
N THR A 92 -7.00 -5.04 13.69
CA THR A 92 -5.91 -5.78 14.32
C THR A 92 -4.68 -4.92 14.61
N LEU A 93 -4.44 -3.85 13.82
CA LEU A 93 -3.34 -2.91 14.05
C LEU A 93 -3.61 -1.94 15.21
N CYS A 94 -4.86 -1.75 15.64
CA CYS A 94 -5.18 -0.86 16.75
C CYS A 94 -4.73 -1.38 18.11
N LYS A 95 -4.50 -2.70 18.20
CA LYS A 95 -4.06 -3.40 19.41
C LYS A 95 -2.55 -3.69 19.40
N HIS A 96 -1.84 -3.22 18.39
CA HIS A 96 -0.40 -3.37 18.28
C HIS A 96 0.29 -2.26 19.10
N PRO A 97 1.25 -2.59 19.99
CA PRO A 97 1.93 -1.62 20.85
C PRO A 97 2.75 -0.58 20.07
#